data_AF-A0A9R1V3L2-F1
#
_entry.id   AF-A0A9R1V3L2-F1
#
_cell.length_a   1.000
_cell.length_b   1.000
_cell.length_c   1.000
_cell.angle_alpha   90.00
_cell.angle_beta   90.00
_cell.angle_gamma   90.00
#
_symmetry.space_group_name_H-M   'P 1'
#
loop_
_entity.id
_entity.type
_entity.pdbx_description
1 polymer ?
#
loop_
_entity_poly.entity_id
_entity_poly.type
_entity_poly.pdbx_seq_one_letter_code
_entity_poly.pdbx_strand_id
1 'polypeptide(L)'
;MLKDSRWFKQKSLIFFASRGPLTQLKNNVKKKIDIGKKRRRKSCIAASKKRRRLLPYSPSEDPTRRLEQMASLAITLTATEAEFSNELTDIQCMAPRSANRPAYEKKGMQVLSREDTEALNLCKNMMRRRECPPLMVVLDPVEGFTVEADKCIKDWTIITEYVGDELVI
;
A
#
# COMPACT_ATOMS: atom_id res chain seq x y z
N MET A 1 -28.18 -1.49 -23.87
CA MET A 1 -27.26 -2.36 -23.11
C MET A 1 -25.83 -1.88 -23.31
N LEU A 2 -25.21 -1.23 -22.32
CA LEU A 2 -23.74 -1.17 -22.20
C LEU A 2 -23.37 -1.69 -20.80
N LYS A 3 -22.24 -2.39 -20.69
CA LYS A 3 -21.83 -3.11 -19.47
C LYS A 3 -20.76 -2.33 -18.70
N ASP A 4 -20.91 -2.36 -17.37
CA ASP A 4 -19.81 -2.35 -16.39
C ASP A 4 -18.74 -1.24 -16.42
N SER A 5 -19.05 -0.08 -15.86
CA SER A 5 -18.05 0.89 -15.35
C SER A 5 -17.77 0.68 -13.86
N ARG A 6 -17.37 -0.55 -13.47
CA ARG A 6 -17.19 -0.99 -12.07
C ARG A 6 -15.88 -0.52 -11.39
N TRP A 7 -15.48 0.75 -11.54
CA TRP A 7 -14.22 1.27 -10.98
C TRP A 7 -14.31 2.63 -10.23
N PHE A 8 -15.50 3.02 -9.75
CA PHE A 8 -15.62 4.08 -8.73
C PHE A 8 -16.25 3.53 -7.45
N LYS A 9 -15.39 3.05 -6.55
CA LYS A 9 -15.69 2.94 -5.12
C LYS A 9 -14.46 3.36 -4.32
N GLN A 10 -14.60 4.53 -3.72
CA GLN A 10 -13.90 5.04 -2.56
C GLN A 10 -13.17 3.94 -1.77
N LYS A 11 -11.84 4.04 -1.73
CA LYS A 11 -10.98 3.23 -0.87
C LYS A 11 -9.98 4.15 -0.20
N SER A 12 -10.35 4.57 1.00
CA SER A 12 -9.39 5.03 2.00
C SER A 12 -8.29 3.97 2.20
N LEU A 13 -7.11 4.45 2.59
CA LEU A 13 -5.94 3.69 3.03
C LEU A 13 -5.09 3.02 1.93
N ILE A 14 -3.93 3.65 1.72
CA ILE A 14 -2.62 3.06 1.42
C ILE A 14 -2.62 1.54 1.21
N PHE A 15 -2.45 1.05 -0.03
CA PHE A 15 -1.72 -0.20 -0.28
C PHE A 15 -1.46 -0.42 -1.79
N PHE A 16 -0.30 0.01 -2.29
CA PHE A 16 0.31 -0.65 -3.45
C PHE A 16 1.23 -1.75 -2.92
N ALA A 17 0.69 -2.95 -2.69
CA ALA A 17 1.51 -4.12 -2.42
C ALA A 17 1.78 -4.84 -3.74
N SER A 18 3.01 -4.69 -4.24
CA SER A 18 3.52 -5.51 -5.34
C SER A 18 3.47 -6.98 -4.95
N ARG A 19 2.58 -7.75 -5.60
CA ARG A 19 2.62 -9.21 -5.52
C ARG A 19 3.75 -9.71 -6.41
N GLY A 20 4.87 -10.10 -5.80
CA GLY A 20 5.87 -10.90 -6.50
C GLY A 20 5.23 -12.16 -7.12
N PRO A 21 5.63 -12.57 -8.33
CA PRO A 21 5.02 -13.69 -9.04
C PRO A 21 5.25 -15.01 -8.32
N LEU A 22 4.20 -15.84 -8.23
CA LEU A 22 4.22 -17.09 -7.48
C LEU A 22 3.71 -18.26 -8.33
N THR A 23 4.58 -18.80 -9.18
CA THR A 23 4.36 -20.07 -9.91
C THR A 23 5.69 -20.76 -10.20
N GLN A 24 5.80 -22.09 -10.32
CA GLN A 24 5.04 -23.26 -9.84
C GLN A 24 5.96 -24.44 -10.16
N LEU A 25 6.12 -25.41 -9.25
CA LEU A 25 6.53 -26.76 -9.66
C LEU A 25 5.83 -27.79 -8.77
N LYS A 26 4.69 -28.28 -9.28
CA LYS A 26 4.03 -29.49 -8.78
C LYS A 26 4.75 -30.69 -9.37
N ASN A 27 4.84 -31.79 -8.62
CA ASN A 27 4.34 -33.07 -9.13
C ASN A 27 4.01 -34.06 -8.01
N ASN A 28 3.03 -34.92 -8.28
CA ASN A 28 2.43 -35.85 -7.31
C ASN A 28 3.15 -37.20 -7.29
N VAL A 29 3.25 -37.82 -6.11
CA VAL A 29 3.16 -39.29 -5.98
C VAL A 29 2.20 -39.63 -4.84
N LYS A 30 1.06 -40.25 -5.18
CA LYS A 30 0.16 -40.87 -4.18
C LYS A 30 0.62 -42.29 -3.91
N LYS A 31 0.76 -42.68 -2.63
CA LYS A 31 0.72 -44.10 -2.22
C LYS A 31 -0.17 -44.30 -0.99
N LYS A 32 -0.98 -45.36 -1.06
CA LYS A 32 -1.70 -46.07 0.03
C LYS A 32 -0.76 -47.19 0.56
N ILE A 33 -0.93 -47.77 1.75
CA ILE A 33 -1.88 -47.60 2.87
C ILE A 33 -1.14 -48.05 4.16
N ASP A 34 -1.52 -47.58 5.36
CA ASP A 34 -1.70 -48.52 6.50
C ASP A 34 -2.40 -47.93 7.75
N ILE A 35 -2.96 -48.83 8.56
CA ILE A 35 -3.89 -48.59 9.66
C ILE A 35 -3.23 -49.01 10.98
N GLY A 36 -2.89 -48.06 11.86
CA GLY A 36 -2.25 -48.45 13.13
C GLY A 36 -2.04 -47.36 14.19
N LYS A 37 -2.65 -47.59 15.36
CA LYS A 37 -2.32 -47.02 16.69
C LYS A 37 -2.56 -45.52 16.89
N LYS A 38 -3.56 -45.20 17.73
CA LYS A 38 -3.84 -43.88 18.33
C LYS A 38 -2.66 -43.37 19.18
N ARG A 39 -1.61 -42.83 18.56
CA ARG A 39 -0.63 -41.97 19.25
C ARG A 39 -1.27 -40.60 19.44
N ARG A 40 -1.60 -40.21 20.69
CA ARG A 40 -1.97 -38.84 21.04
C ARG A 40 -0.88 -37.91 20.50
N ARG A 41 -1.14 -37.24 19.37
CA ARG A 41 -0.29 -36.13 18.93
C ARG A 41 -0.42 -35.08 20.02
N LYS A 42 0.69 -34.80 20.72
CA LYS A 42 0.85 -33.50 21.40
C LYS A 42 0.42 -32.47 20.35
N SER A 43 -0.58 -31.65 20.67
CA SER A 43 -1.06 -30.62 19.77
C SER A 43 0.15 -29.88 19.26
N CYS A 44 0.33 -29.86 17.94
CA CYS A 44 1.31 -28.97 17.35
C CYS A 44 0.99 -27.58 17.90
N ILE A 45 1.93 -26.99 18.64
CA ILE A 45 1.82 -25.59 19.06
C ILE A 45 1.56 -24.85 17.76
N ALA A 46 0.33 -24.36 17.61
CA ALA A 46 -0.03 -23.58 16.44
C ALA A 46 0.86 -22.36 16.53
N ALA A 47 1.91 -22.33 15.70
CA ALA A 47 2.81 -21.20 15.63
C ALA A 47 1.92 -20.00 15.31
N SER A 48 1.68 -19.17 16.33
CA SER A 48 0.83 -17.99 16.22
C SER A 48 1.39 -17.20 15.06
N LYS A 49 0.66 -17.14 13.95
CA LYS A 49 1.15 -16.53 12.71
C LYS A 49 1.58 -15.12 13.09
N LYS A 50 2.90 -14.87 13.06
CA LYS A 50 3.52 -13.62 13.50
C LYS A 50 2.66 -12.48 12.97
N ARG A 51 2.04 -11.70 13.88
CA ARG A 51 1.06 -10.66 13.51
C ARG A 51 1.69 -9.82 12.41
N ARG A 52 1.06 -9.81 11.25
CA ARG A 52 1.48 -8.99 10.11
C ARG A 52 1.19 -7.55 10.51
N ARG A 53 2.26 -6.80 10.79
CA ARG A 53 2.23 -5.39 11.17
C ARG A 53 2.77 -4.58 10.01
N LEU A 54 2.27 -3.37 9.85
CA LEU A 54 2.81 -2.42 8.89
C LEU A 54 4.24 -2.02 9.29
N LEU A 55 5.11 -1.89 8.30
CA LEU A 55 6.48 -1.44 8.46
C LEU A 55 6.64 -0.05 7.83
N PRO A 56 7.43 0.86 8.41
CA PRO A 56 7.84 2.06 7.71
C PRO A 56 8.69 1.69 6.48
N TYR A 57 8.72 2.57 5.48
CA TYR A 57 9.68 2.45 4.38
C TYR A 57 11.09 2.81 4.84
N SER A 58 12.08 2.41 4.04
CA SER A 58 13.49 2.77 4.24
C SER A 58 13.91 3.64 3.04
N PRO A 59 14.17 4.94 3.23
CA PRO A 59 14.67 5.83 2.18
C PRO A 59 15.97 5.32 1.56
N SER A 60 16.32 5.87 0.40
CA SER A 60 17.69 5.79 -0.11
C SER A 60 18.64 6.51 0.85
N GLU A 61 19.79 5.90 1.14
CA GLU A 61 20.77 6.45 2.09
C GLU A 61 21.49 7.67 1.51
N ASP A 62 21.85 7.60 0.22
CA ASP A 62 22.40 8.72 -0.55
C ASP A 62 21.37 9.86 -0.69
N PRO A 63 21.72 11.10 -0.26
CA PRO A 63 20.85 12.27 -0.43
C PRO A 63 20.64 12.64 -1.91
N THR A 64 21.59 12.36 -2.79
CA THR A 64 21.48 12.67 -4.23
C THR A 64 20.35 11.86 -4.85
N ARG A 65 20.33 10.56 -4.62
CA ARG A 65 19.26 9.67 -5.09
C ARG A 65 17.88 10.05 -4.54
N ARG A 66 17.77 10.50 -3.28
CA ARG A 66 16.49 11.01 -2.75
C ARG A 66 16.01 12.26 -3.49
N LEU A 67 16.93 13.14 -3.90
CA LEU A 67 16.58 14.33 -4.69
C LEU A 67 16.11 13.95 -6.11
N GLU A 68 16.75 12.98 -6.76
CA GLU A 68 16.32 12.44 -8.06
C GLU A 68 14.91 11.82 -8.00
N GLN A 69 14.63 11.02 -6.95
CA GLN A 69 13.31 10.45 -6.68
C GLN A 69 12.24 11.57 -6.58
N MET A 70 12.49 12.60 -5.76
CA MET A 70 11.58 13.75 -5.63
C MET A 70 11.45 14.56 -6.93
N ALA A 71 12.53 14.70 -7.71
CA ALA A 71 12.53 15.41 -8.97
C ALA A 71 11.69 14.69 -10.04
N SER A 72 11.73 13.35 -10.11
CA SER A 72 10.90 12.57 -11.03
C SER A 72 9.39 12.80 -10.80
N LEU A 73 8.99 12.88 -9.53
CA LEU A 73 7.62 13.22 -9.13
C LEU A 73 7.29 14.68 -9.48
N ALA A 74 8.18 15.63 -9.19
CA ALA A 74 7.94 17.05 -9.48
C ALA A 74 7.81 17.34 -10.98
N ILE A 75 8.63 16.69 -11.83
CA ILE A 75 8.53 16.75 -13.30
C ILE A 75 7.18 16.20 -13.76
N THR A 76 6.76 15.05 -13.22
CA THR A 76 5.47 14.44 -13.54
C THR A 76 4.31 15.34 -13.17
N LEU A 77 4.29 15.85 -11.95
CA LEU A 77 3.26 16.78 -11.47
C LEU A 77 3.17 18.05 -12.34
N THR A 78 4.33 18.60 -12.72
CA THR A 78 4.40 19.75 -13.64
C THR A 78 3.84 19.40 -15.02
N ALA A 79 4.14 18.21 -15.55
CA ALA A 79 3.63 17.74 -16.84
C ALA A 79 2.13 17.41 -16.82
N THR A 80 1.55 17.11 -15.66
CA THR A 80 0.11 16.89 -15.45
C THR A 80 -0.64 18.14 -14.93
N GLU A 81 0.03 19.29 -14.86
CA GLU A 81 -0.50 20.55 -14.29
C GLU A 81 -1.10 20.39 -12.87
N ALA A 82 -0.52 19.48 -12.07
CA ALA A 82 -0.98 19.13 -10.74
C ALA A 82 -0.07 19.70 -9.64
N GLU A 83 -0.67 20.15 -8.54
CA GLU A 83 0.09 20.60 -7.36
C GLU A 83 0.46 19.43 -6.44
N PHE A 84 1.62 19.50 -5.79
CA PHE A 84 2.01 18.51 -4.78
C PHE A 84 1.24 18.72 -3.48
N SER A 85 0.45 17.72 -3.08
CA SER A 85 -0.07 17.59 -1.71
C SER A 85 0.30 16.25 -1.10
N ASN A 86 0.53 16.27 0.22
CA ASN A 86 0.75 15.09 1.06
C ASN A 86 -0.32 14.96 2.16
N GLU A 87 -1.40 15.74 2.09
CA GLU A 87 -2.55 15.72 2.99
C GLU A 87 -3.85 15.82 2.18
N LEU A 88 -4.92 15.11 2.60
CA LEU A 88 -6.21 15.17 1.93
C LEU A 88 -6.75 16.61 1.91
N THR A 89 -7.13 17.07 0.72
CA THR A 89 -7.56 18.44 0.47
C THR A 89 -9.08 18.55 0.40
N ASP A 90 -9.62 19.54 1.11
CA ASP A 90 -11.05 19.84 1.13
C ASP A 90 -11.31 21.09 0.27
N ILE A 91 -11.69 20.89 -0.98
CA ILE A 91 -12.21 21.99 -1.79
C ILE A 91 -13.58 22.37 -1.24
N GLN A 92 -13.76 23.64 -0.90
CA GLN A 92 -14.93 24.19 -0.19
C GLN A 92 -16.30 23.94 -0.88
N CYS A 93 -16.28 23.53 -2.15
CA CYS A 93 -17.47 23.21 -2.96
C CYS A 93 -17.67 21.69 -3.22
N MET A 94 -16.83 20.81 -2.65
CA MET A 94 -16.86 19.36 -2.87
C MET A 94 -17.38 18.62 -1.62
N ALA A 95 -16.53 17.89 -0.90
CA ALA A 95 -16.87 17.28 0.39
C ALA A 95 -16.20 18.05 1.55
N PRO A 96 -16.91 18.31 2.67
CA PRO A 96 -16.27 18.79 3.90
C PRO A 96 -15.71 17.60 4.71
N ARG A 97 -14.58 17.79 5.43
CA ARG A 97 -14.02 16.82 6.41
C ARG A 97 -15.04 16.13 7.31
N SER A 98 -16.13 16.81 7.67
CA SER A 98 -17.20 16.26 8.52
C SER A 98 -17.99 15.11 7.86
N ALA A 99 -17.99 15.02 6.53
CA ALA A 99 -18.57 13.92 5.77
C ALA A 99 -17.66 12.68 5.73
N ASN A 100 -16.33 12.86 5.78
CA ASN A 100 -15.37 11.76 5.86
C ASN A 100 -15.32 11.17 7.27
N ARG A 101 -16.27 10.27 7.58
CA ARG A 101 -16.33 9.55 8.85
C ARG A 101 -16.38 8.04 8.60
N PRO A 102 -15.53 7.23 9.27
CA PRO A 102 -15.52 5.78 9.10
C PRO A 102 -16.82 5.10 9.51
N ALA A 103 -17.64 5.77 10.34
CA ALA A 103 -18.96 5.31 10.76
C ALA A 103 -20.01 5.28 9.63
N TYR A 104 -19.77 5.97 8.51
CA TYR A 104 -20.69 5.97 7.36
C TYR A 104 -20.39 4.86 6.34
N GLU A 105 -19.30 4.09 6.51
CA GLU A 105 -19.01 2.93 5.66
C GLU A 105 -19.97 1.77 5.94
N LYS A 106 -20.68 1.32 4.89
CA LYS A 106 -21.80 0.35 4.99
C LYS A 106 -21.39 -1.02 5.53
N LYS A 107 -20.10 -1.38 5.48
CA LYS A 107 -19.55 -2.63 6.03
C LYS A 107 -18.68 -2.42 7.27
N GLY A 108 -18.62 -1.20 7.80
CA GLY A 108 -17.61 -0.77 8.76
C GLY A 108 -16.23 -0.64 8.12
N MET A 109 -15.37 0.16 8.75
CA MET A 109 -14.00 0.39 8.31
C MET A 109 -13.01 -0.34 9.24
N GLN A 110 -11.94 -0.91 8.68
CA GLN A 110 -10.90 -1.52 9.50
C GLN A 110 -10.13 -0.43 10.25
N VAL A 111 -10.15 -0.50 11.58
CA VAL A 111 -9.36 0.40 12.45
C VAL A 111 -7.89 -0.05 12.44
N LEU A 112 -6.97 0.87 12.20
CA LEU A 112 -5.53 0.61 12.32
C LEU A 112 -5.16 0.25 13.77
N SER A 113 -4.23 -0.68 13.95
CA SER A 113 -3.71 -0.95 15.29
C SER A 113 -2.84 0.22 15.77
N ARG A 114 -2.63 0.32 17.09
CA ARG A 114 -1.73 1.33 17.66
C ARG A 114 -0.32 1.21 17.05
N GLU A 115 0.20 0.00 16.93
CA GLU A 115 1.53 -0.25 16.37
C GLU A 115 1.61 0.14 14.88
N ASP A 116 0.57 -0.14 14.10
CA ASP A 116 0.49 0.26 12.69
C ASP A 116 0.36 1.79 12.53
N THR A 117 -0.32 2.45 13.47
CA THR A 117 -0.45 3.92 13.53
C THR A 117 0.89 4.59 13.89
N GLU A 118 1.65 4.01 14.80
CA GLU A 118 3.02 4.46 15.14
C GLU A 118 3.95 4.33 13.92
N ALA A 119 3.85 3.25 13.13
CA ALA A 119 4.59 3.09 11.88
C ALA A 119 4.19 4.12 10.80
N LEU A 120 2.90 4.44 10.67
CA LEU A 120 2.41 5.47 9.75
C LEU A 120 2.90 6.88 10.14
N ASN A 121 2.83 7.22 11.43
CA ASN A 121 3.32 8.50 11.94
C ASN A 121 4.84 8.67 11.73
N LEU A 122 5.61 7.58 11.82
CA LEU A 122 7.03 7.59 11.47
C LEU A 122 7.23 7.94 9.98
N CYS A 123 6.48 7.33 9.06
CA CYS A 123 6.52 7.67 7.64
C CYS A 123 6.21 9.17 7.38
N LYS A 124 5.18 9.72 8.03
CA LYS A 124 4.84 11.16 7.90
C LYS A 124 5.95 12.07 8.40
N ASN A 125 6.62 11.70 9.49
CA ASN A 125 7.77 12.45 10.00
C ASN A 125 8.99 12.38 9.08
N MET A 126 9.19 11.25 8.38
CA MET A 126 10.24 11.07 7.37
C MET A 126 9.96 11.92 6.12
N MET A 127 8.72 11.91 5.59
CA MET A 127 8.31 12.81 4.49
C MET A 127 8.60 14.28 4.80
N ARG A 128 8.28 14.76 6.01
CA ARG A 128 8.58 16.13 6.47
C ARG A 128 10.08 16.47 6.49
N ARG A 129 10.96 15.47 6.54
CA ARG A 129 12.42 15.60 6.50
C ARG A 129 13.02 15.41 5.10
N ARG A 130 12.18 15.28 4.05
CA ARG A 130 12.58 14.87 2.69
C ARG A 130 13.21 13.47 2.64
N GLU A 131 12.86 12.63 3.61
CA GLU A 131 13.12 11.20 3.61
C GLU A 131 11.91 10.49 2.97
N CYS A 132 11.83 10.53 1.64
CA CYS A 132 10.76 9.91 0.86
C CYS A 132 10.90 8.36 0.78
N PRO A 133 9.82 7.64 0.44
CA PRO A 133 9.94 6.23 0.04
C PRO A 133 10.80 6.10 -1.24
N PRO A 134 11.58 5.02 -1.40
CA PRO A 134 12.50 4.86 -2.51
C PRO A 134 11.74 4.47 -3.79
N LEU A 135 11.10 5.45 -4.41
CA LEU A 135 10.27 5.32 -5.60
C LEU A 135 10.76 6.27 -6.69
N MET A 136 10.67 5.84 -7.94
CA MET A 136 10.94 6.67 -9.11
C MET A 136 9.68 6.75 -9.96
N VAL A 137 9.35 7.93 -10.48
CA VAL A 137 8.31 8.05 -11.51
C VAL A 137 8.96 7.95 -12.89
N VAL A 138 8.44 7.07 -13.73
CA VAL A 138 8.98 6.74 -15.05
C VAL A 138 7.87 6.92 -16.09
N LEU A 139 8.20 7.37 -17.30
CA LEU A 139 7.24 7.45 -18.40
C LEU A 139 7.34 6.18 -19.25
N ASP A 140 6.32 5.32 -19.16
CA ASP A 140 6.12 4.19 -20.06
C ASP A 140 5.28 4.63 -21.28
N PRO A 141 5.65 4.26 -22.52
CA PRO A 141 4.94 4.68 -23.73
C PRO A 141 3.55 4.03 -23.92
N VAL A 142 3.19 3.02 -23.13
CA VAL A 142 1.90 2.30 -23.19
C VAL A 142 1.02 2.63 -21.99
N GLU A 143 1.59 2.65 -20.79
CA GLU A 143 0.85 2.89 -19.53
C GLU A 143 0.85 4.36 -19.08
N GLY A 144 1.71 5.20 -19.64
CA GLY A 144 1.90 6.59 -19.21
C GLY A 144 2.86 6.70 -18.02
N PHE A 145 2.60 7.62 -17.09
CA PHE A 145 3.44 7.76 -15.90
C PHE A 145 3.23 6.57 -14.93
N THR A 146 4.26 5.75 -14.78
CA THR A 146 4.32 4.60 -13.86
C THR A 146 5.19 4.94 -12.65
N VAL A 147 5.02 4.18 -11.55
CA VAL A 147 5.83 4.34 -10.33
C VAL A 147 6.57 3.04 -10.06
N GLU A 148 7.90 3.10 -10.10
CA GLU A 148 8.79 1.96 -9.90
C GLU A 148 9.50 2.03 -8.55
N ALA A 149 9.92 0.88 -8.03
CA ALA A 149 10.68 0.79 -6.80
C ALA A 149 12.18 0.94 -7.08
N ASP A 150 12.78 2.03 -6.59
CA ASP A 150 14.21 2.35 -6.76
C ASP A 150 15.12 1.56 -5.80
N LYS A 151 14.53 0.91 -4.79
CA LYS A 151 15.19 0.02 -3.83
C LYS A 151 14.26 -1.14 -3.50
N CYS A 152 14.82 -2.27 -3.07
CA CYS A 152 14.02 -3.41 -2.60
C CYS A 152 13.09 -3.02 -1.43
N ILE A 153 11.78 -2.98 -1.70
CA ILE A 153 10.73 -2.76 -0.68
C ILE A 153 10.38 -4.11 -0.03
N LYS A 154 10.21 -4.12 1.30
CA LYS A 154 9.86 -5.34 2.06
C LYS A 154 8.35 -5.56 2.07
N ASP A 155 7.92 -6.81 2.19
CA ASP A 155 6.53 -7.15 2.51
C ASP A 155 6.02 -6.34 3.72
N TRP A 156 4.79 -5.83 3.62
CA TRP A 156 4.11 -5.01 4.64
C TRP A 156 4.68 -3.60 4.86
N THR A 157 5.61 -3.13 4.03
CA THR A 157 6.03 -1.72 4.03
C THR A 157 4.89 -0.79 3.54
N ILE A 158 4.65 0.28 4.31
CA ILE A 158 3.83 1.43 3.92
C ILE A 158 4.56 2.16 2.79
N ILE A 159 3.88 2.43 1.67
CA ILE A 159 4.46 3.15 0.53
C ILE A 159 4.10 4.64 0.59
N THR A 160 2.84 5.01 0.34
CA THR A 160 2.37 6.40 0.39
C THR A 160 0.86 6.49 0.67
N GLU A 161 0.41 7.62 1.23
CA GLU A 161 -1.01 7.94 1.25
C GLU A 161 -1.52 8.28 -0.15
N TYR A 162 -2.72 7.77 -0.47
CA TYR A 162 -3.47 8.24 -1.62
C TYR A 162 -4.12 9.56 -1.21
N VAL A 163 -3.76 10.63 -1.92
CA VAL A 163 -4.10 12.02 -1.62
C VAL A 163 -4.72 12.65 -2.87
N GLY A 164 -5.62 13.59 -2.66
CA GLY A 164 -6.34 14.34 -3.67
C GLY A 164 -7.61 14.94 -3.06
N ASP A 165 -8.40 15.61 -3.88
CA ASP A 165 -9.65 16.24 -3.43
C ASP A 165 -10.74 15.20 -3.20
N GLU A 166 -11.39 15.27 -2.04
CA GLU A 166 -12.52 14.37 -1.74
C GLU A 166 -13.82 14.88 -2.39
N LEU A 167 -14.36 14.07 -3.31
CA LEU A 167 -15.68 14.27 -3.92
C LEU A 167 -16.75 13.49 -3.16
N VAL A 168 -17.94 14.09 -3.00
CA VAL A 168 -19.13 13.39 -2.48
C VAL A 168 -19.67 12.44 -3.57
N ILE A 169 -19.93 11.18 -3.21
CA ILE A 169 -20.45 10.11 -4.08
C ILE A 169 -21.81 9.63 -3.60
#